data_AF-A0A182WX57-F1
#
_entry.id   AF-A0A182WX57-F1
#
_cell.length_a   1.000
_cell.length_b   1.000
_cell.length_c   1.000
_cell.angle_alpha   90.00
_cell.angle_beta   90.00
_cell.angle_gamma   90.00
#
_symmetry.space_group_name_H-M   'P 1'
#
loop_
_entity.id
_entity.type
_entity.pdbx_description
1 polymer ?
#
loop_
_entity_poly.entity_id
_entity_poly.type
_entity_poly.pdbx_seq_one_letter_code
_entity_poly.pdbx_strand_id
1 'polypeptide(L)' 'MPSARQVLVLLDRHIRPDSDGEPIYDASQDYTLLLGYENTTHTVIRFKRNLDTCDMKDDFPITQQQRGDVAFQ' A
#
# COMPACT_ATOMS: atom_id res chain seq x y z
N MET A 1 -32.46 -5.60 -9.98
CA MET A 1 -31.99 -4.40 -9.25
C MET A 1 -30.53 -4.20 -9.61
N PRO A 2 -30.08 -3.07 -10.20
CA PRO A 2 -28.65 -2.88 -10.39
C PRO A 2 -28.02 -2.66 -9.00
N SER A 3 -26.99 -3.47 -8.71
CA SER A 3 -26.21 -3.45 -7.48
C SER A 3 -25.58 -2.07 -7.26
N ALA A 4 -25.46 -1.64 -6.00
CA ALA A 4 -24.80 -0.40 -5.62
C ALA A 4 -23.42 -0.30 -6.29
N ARG A 5 -23.06 0.90 -6.77
CA ARG A 5 -21.73 1.17 -7.34
C ARG A 5 -20.70 0.96 -6.23
N GLN A 6 -20.00 -0.17 -6.25
CA GLN A 6 -18.95 -0.46 -5.29
C GLN A 6 -17.72 0.37 -5.68
N VAL A 7 -17.42 1.38 -4.88
CA VAL A 7 -16.25 2.25 -5.09
C VAL A 7 -15.10 1.67 -4.27
N LEU A 8 -14.08 1.15 -4.95
CA LEU A 8 -12.87 0.69 -4.28
C LEU A 8 -11.93 1.86 -4.04
N VAL A 9 -11.41 1.98 -2.82
CA VAL A 9 -10.47 3.01 -2.40
C VAL A 9 -9.21 2.33 -1.89
N LEU A 10 -8.05 2.82 -2.31
CA LEU A 10 -6.74 2.41 -1.81
C LEU A 10 -6.11 3.64 -1.14
N LEU A 11 -5.76 3.53 0.14
CA LEU A 11 -5.14 4.60 0.91
C LEU A 11 -3.80 4.10 1.44
N ASP A 12 -2.74 4.86 1.18
CA ASP A 12 -1.41 4.58 1.68
C ASP A 12 -1.26 4.98 3.15
N ARG A 13 -0.64 4.08 3.93
CA ARG A 13 -0.46 4.21 5.38
C ARG A 13 0.79 3.46 5.80
N HIS A 14 1.47 3.98 6.82
CA HIS A 14 2.64 3.35 7.43
C HIS A 14 2.54 3.30 8.95
N ILE A 15 3.38 2.49 9.57
CA ILE A 15 3.52 2.39 11.04
C ILE A 15 4.88 2.97 11.39
N ARG A 16 4.92 3.84 12.40
CA ARG A 16 6.18 4.35 12.94
C ARG A 16 6.60 3.59 14.19
N PRO A 17 7.91 3.51 14.49
CA PRO A 17 8.40 2.84 15.70
C PRO A 17 7.83 3.43 17.01
N ASP A 18 7.43 4.71 16.99
CA ASP A 18 6.85 5.43 18.12
C ASP A 18 5.32 5.38 18.17
N SER A 19 4.67 4.64 17.26
CA SER A 19 3.21 4.50 17.23
C SER A 19 2.72 3.39 18.15
N ASP A 20 1.44 3.48 18.53
CA ASP A 20 0.70 2.46 19.28
C ASP A 20 0.32 1.23 18.43
N GLY A 21 0.87 1.13 17.21
CA GLY A 21 0.58 0.07 16.24
C GLY A 21 -0.53 0.43 15.25
N GLU A 22 -1.22 1.55 15.43
CA GLU A 22 -2.22 2.01 14.46
C GLU A 22 -1.56 2.62 13.21
N PRO A 23 -1.92 2.19 11.99
CA PRO A 23 -1.38 2.75 10.76
C PRO A 23 -1.78 4.22 10.57
N ILE A 24 -0.79 5.10 10.50
CA ILE A 24 -1.00 6.53 10.27
C ILE A 24 -1.10 6.83 8.78
N TYR A 25 -1.85 7.89 8.44
CA TYR A 25 -2.01 8.31 7.05
C TYR A 25 -0.68 8.76 6.48
N ASP A 26 -0.31 8.23 5.31
CA ASP A 26 0.87 8.68 4.60
C ASP A 26 0.57 9.98 3.84
N ALA A 27 1.38 11.01 4.05
CA ALA A 27 1.20 12.29 3.38
C ALA A 27 1.53 12.18 1.88
N SER A 28 2.47 11.30 1.52
CA SER A 28 2.69 10.87 0.15
C SER A 28 1.77 9.68 -0.13
N GLN A 29 1.01 9.72 -1.23
CA GLN A 29 0.15 8.61 -1.63
C GLN A 29 0.79 7.93 -2.83
N ASP A 30 1.65 6.94 -2.59
CA ASP A 30 2.54 6.38 -3.60
C ASP A 30 1.93 5.25 -4.43
N TYR A 31 0.76 4.77 -4.01
CA TYR A 31 0.00 3.75 -4.72
C TYR A 31 -1.08 4.38 -5.60
N THR A 32 -1.07 4.05 -6.88
CA THR A 32 -2.20 4.36 -7.78
C THR A 32 -3.05 3.11 -8.00
N LEU A 33 -4.32 3.17 -7.63
CA LEU A 33 -5.30 2.14 -7.97
C LEU A 33 -5.53 2.10 -9.49
N LEU A 34 -5.34 0.94 -10.11
CA LEU A 34 -5.57 0.73 -11.54
C LEU A 34 -6.88 -0.01 -11.81
N LEU A 35 -7.21 -0.99 -10.98
CA LEU A 35 -8.41 -1.83 -11.11
C LEU A 35 -8.81 -2.34 -9.73
N GLY A 36 -10.11 -2.34 -9.45
CA GLY A 36 -10.70 -2.99 -8.29
C GLY A 36 -12.01 -3.64 -8.70
N TYR A 37 -12.17 -4.93 -8.43
CA TYR A 37 -13.45 -5.60 -8.57
C TYR A 37 -13.57 -6.75 -7.58
N GLU A 38 -14.80 -7.04 -7.19
CA GLU A 38 -15.14 -8.19 -6.37
C GLU A 38 -15.90 -9.19 -7.23
N ASN A 39 -15.58 -10.47 -7.09
CA ASN A 39 -16.39 -11.56 -7.61
C ASN A 39 -16.88 -12.44 -6.45
N THR A 40 -17.62 -13.51 -6.75
CA THR A 40 -18.23 -14.39 -5.73
C THR A 40 -17.25 -15.04 -4.75
N THR A 41 -15.95 -15.00 -5.03
CA THR A 41 -14.93 -15.71 -4.23
C THR A 41 -13.86 -14.79 -3.67
N HIS A 42 -13.51 -13.71 -4.36
CA HIS A 42 -12.37 -12.86 -4.01
C HIS A 42 -12.57 -11.42 -4.47
N THR A 43 -11.87 -10.51 -3.81
CA THR A 43 -11.64 -9.14 -4.26
C THR A 43 -10.29 -9.04 -4.94
N VAL A 44 -10.26 -8.54 -6.18
CA VAL A 44 -9.04 -8.30 -6.95
C VAL A 44 -8.75 -6.82 -6.97
N ILE A 45 -7.55 -6.47 -6.51
CA ILE A 45 -7.02 -5.10 -6.54
C ILE A 45 -5.73 -5.12 -7.34
N ARG A 46 -5.66 -4.32 -8.40
CA ARG A 46 -4.45 -4.06 -9.17
C ARG A 46 -4.06 -2.61 -8.98
N PHE A 47 -2.82 -2.38 -8.58
CA PHE A 47 -2.26 -1.04 -8.37
C PHE A 47 -0.86 -0.97 -8.97
N LYS A 48 -0.32 0.25 -9.02
CA LYS A 48 1.11 0.50 -9.28
C LYS A 48 1.70 1.32 -8.13
N ARG A 49 2.98 1.09 -7.84
CA ARG A 49 3.87 1.89 -6.98
C ARG A 49 5.23 1.93 -7.66
N ASN A 50 5.94 3.05 -7.59
CA ASN A 50 7.29 3.15 -8.12
C ASN A 50 8.25 2.31 -7.27
N LEU A 51 9.33 1.78 -7.87
CA LEU A 51 10.35 1.04 -7.10
C LEU A 51 11.07 1.95 -6.09
N ASP A 52 11.28 3.20 -6.49
CA ASP A 52 11.72 4.30 -5.64
C ASP A 52 10.66 5.40 -5.74
N THR A 53 10.02 5.69 -4.62
CA THR A 53 8.95 6.70 -4.50
C THR A 53 9.51 8.10 -4.27
N CYS A 54 10.82 8.20 -4.00
CA CYS A 54 11.47 9.42 -3.55
C CYS A 54 10.94 9.96 -2.20
N ASP A 55 10.07 9.22 -1.49
CA ASP A 55 9.68 9.50 -0.10
C ASP A 55 10.53 8.67 0.88
N MET A 56 11.78 9.07 1.04
CA MET A 56 12.70 8.37 1.94
C MET A 56 12.36 8.54 3.43
N LYS A 57 11.35 9.37 3.76
CA LYS A 57 10.97 9.61 5.15
C LYS A 57 10.10 8.45 5.66
N ASP A 58 9.13 8.06 4.85
CA ASP A 58 8.09 7.13 5.28
C ASP A 58 8.19 5.78 4.52
N ASP A 59 8.97 5.73 3.43
CA ASP A 59 8.94 4.66 2.44
C ASP A 59 10.31 4.02 2.20
N PHE A 60 10.32 2.72 1.90
CA PHE A 60 11.55 1.97 1.57
C PHE A 60 11.62 1.61 0.08
N PRO A 61 12.74 1.91 -0.61
CA PRO A 61 12.93 1.49 -1.99
C PRO A 61 12.91 -0.04 -2.14
N ILE A 62 12.21 -0.51 -3.17
CA ILE A 62 12.24 -1.92 -3.58
C ILE A 62 13.45 -2.11 -4.48
N THR A 63 14.48 -2.78 -3.97
CA THR A 63 15.71 -3.10 -4.72
C THR A 63 15.77 -4.59 -5.05
N GLN A 64 16.65 -4.96 -5.98
CA GLN A 64 16.81 -6.36 -6.41
C GLN A 64 17.50 -7.25 -5.35
N GLN A 65 17.96 -6.69 -4.22
CA GLN A 65 18.62 -7.45 -3.17
C GLN A 65 17.59 -8.19 -2.31
N GLN A 66 17.64 -9.51 -2.31
CA GLN A 66 16.91 -10.33 -1.34
C GLN A 66 17.46 -10.08 0.05
N ARG A 67 16.62 -9.49 0.89
CA ARG A 67 16.90 -9.10 2.27
C ARG A 67 17.02 -10.36 3.15
N GLY A 68 18.22 -10.92 3.23
CA GLY A 68 18.60 -11.93 4.23
C GLY A 68 19.02 -11.32 5.58
N ASP A 69 19.44 -10.05 5.63
CA ASP A 69 20.16 -9.51 6.79
C ASP A 69 19.72 -8.12 7.24
N VAL A 70 18.41 -7.87 7.35
CA VAL A 70 17.96 -6.79 8.26
C VAL A 70 16.93 -7.35 9.20
N ALA A 71 17.40 -7.70 10.39
CA ALA A 71 16.57 -7.72 11.56
C ALA A 71 15.93 -6.34 11.67
N PHE A 72 14.61 -6.30 11.78
CA PHE A 72 13.93 -5.16 12.38
C PHE A 72 14.48 -5.08 13.81
N GLN A 73 15.42 -4.16 14.05
CA GLN A 73 15.82 -3.70 15.37
C GLN A 73 15.16 -2.36 15.63
#